data_AF-A0A354X822-F1
#
_entry.id   AF-A0A354X822-F1
#
_cell.length_a   1.000
_cell.length_b   1.000
_cell.length_c   1.000
_cell.angle_alpha   90.00
_cell.angle_beta   90.00
_cell.angle_gamma   90.00
#
_symmetry.space_group_name_H-M   'P 1'
#
loop_
_entity.id
_entity.type
_entity.pdbx_description
1 polymer ?
#
loop_
_entity_poly.entity_id
_entity_poly.type
_entity_poly.pdbx_seq_one_letter_code
_entity_poly.pdbx_strand_id
1 'polypeptide(L)' 'DLSKYGIVDAKEIIHNPSYELLFKEETKPELKGYEKGQVSELGAVNVMTGIYTGRSPKDKFFIKDDVSK' A
#
# COMPACT_ATOMS: atom_id res chain seq x y z
N ASP A 1 -13.52 6.88 11.17
CA ASP A 1 -14.46 7.48 10.21
C ASP A 1 -13.64 8.10 9.08
N LEU A 2 -13.90 7.69 7.83
CA LEU A 2 -13.14 8.11 6.64
C LEU A 2 -13.86 9.19 5.82
N SER A 3 -15.11 9.50 6.14
CA SER A 3 -15.96 10.43 5.37
C SER A 3 -15.34 11.83 5.26
N LYS A 4 -14.61 12.27 6.29
CA LYS A 4 -13.87 13.56 6.32
C LYS A 4 -12.80 13.69 5.23
N TYR A 5 -12.32 12.57 4.70
CA TYR A 5 -11.33 12.51 3.62
C TYR A 5 -11.97 12.27 2.25
N GLY A 6 -13.31 12.25 2.17
CA GLY A 6 -14.05 11.99 0.94
C GLY A 6 -14.20 10.51 0.58
N ILE A 7 -13.80 9.58 1.45
CA ILE A 7 -13.97 8.13 1.21
C ILE A 7 -15.32 7.72 1.79
N VAL A 8 -16.23 7.31 0.91
CA VAL A 8 -17.57 6.79 1.23
C VAL A 8 -17.68 5.32 0.82
N ASP A 9 -18.64 4.60 1.39
CA ASP A 9 -18.95 3.20 1.04
C ASP A 9 -17.79 2.20 1.17
N ALA A 10 -16.88 2.45 2.13
CA ALA A 10 -15.85 1.48 2.48
C ALA A 10 -16.49 0.19 3.01
N LYS A 11 -16.30 -0.91 2.28
CA LYS A 11 -16.91 -2.22 2.62
C LYS A 11 -16.34 -2.81 3.91
N GLU A 12 -15.07 -2.59 4.16
CA GLU A 12 -14.35 -3.11 5.32
C GLU A 12 -13.25 -2.12 5.72
N ILE A 13 -13.00 -2.00 7.03
CA ILE A 13 -11.90 -1.20 7.57
C ILE A 13 -11.07 -2.11 8.48
N ILE A 14 -9.86 -2.44 8.02
CA ILE A 14 -8.86 -3.16 8.80
C ILE A 14 -7.94 -2.11 9.44
N HIS A 15 -8.07 -1.91 10.75
CA HIS A 15 -7.31 -0.89 11.49
C HIS A 15 -6.28 -1.54 12.41
N ASN A 16 -5.02 -1.10 12.31
CA ASN A 16 -3.87 -1.68 13.03
C ASN A 16 -3.77 -3.21 12.88
N PRO A 17 -3.65 -3.73 11.64
CA PRO A 17 -3.51 -5.17 11.42
C PRO A 17 -2.26 -5.71 12.11
N SER A 18 -2.36 -6.92 12.67
CA SER A 18 -1.20 -7.64 13.18
C SER A 18 -0.32 -8.12 12.03
N TYR A 19 0.96 -8.42 12.31
CA TYR A 19 1.86 -9.01 11.31
C TYR A 19 1.34 -10.34 10.75
N GLU A 20 0.68 -11.15 11.57
CA GLU A 20 0.10 -12.42 11.16
C GLU A 20 -1.03 -12.21 10.14
N LEU A 21 -1.87 -11.19 10.35
CA LEU A 21 -2.91 -10.82 9.40
C LEU A 21 -2.30 -10.30 8.10
N LEU A 22 -1.29 -9.41 8.18
CA LEU A 22 -0.58 -8.90 6.99
C LEU A 22 0.01 -10.06 6.18
N PHE A 23 0.73 -10.97 6.82
CA PHE A 23 1.33 -12.13 6.15
C PHE A 23 0.27 -13.00 5.45
N LYS A 24 -0.86 -13.26 6.12
CA LYS A 24 -1.96 -14.05 5.54
C LYS A 24 -2.58 -13.33 4.34
N GLU A 25 -2.79 -12.02 4.43
CA GLU A 25 -3.36 -11.22 3.37
C GLU A 25 -2.42 -11.14 2.16
N GLU A 26 -1.12 -10.93 2.38
CA GLU A 26 -0.10 -10.80 1.32
C GLU A 26 0.20 -12.11 0.58
N THR A 27 -0.08 -13.28 1.19
CA THR A 27 0.22 -14.61 0.63
C THR A 27 -0.98 -15.31 -0.02
N LYS A 28 -2.10 -14.59 -0.18
CA LYS A 28 -3.32 -15.09 -0.82
C LYS A 28 -3.07 -15.52 -2.28
N PRO A 29 -3.50 -16.73 -2.70
CA PRO A 29 -3.26 -17.24 -4.06
C PRO A 29 -4.01 -16.45 -5.15
N GLU A 30 -5.07 -15.75 -4.80
CA GLU A 30 -5.88 -14.93 -5.71
C GLU A 30 -5.24 -13.59 -6.11
N LEU A 31 -4.19 -13.15 -5.41
CA LEU A 31 -3.52 -11.88 -5.69
C LEU A 31 -2.81 -11.90 -7.05
N LYS A 32 -2.89 -10.78 -7.77
CA LYS A 32 -2.37 -10.64 -9.14
C LYS A 32 -1.51 -9.39 -9.29
N GLY A 33 -0.66 -9.39 -10.31
CA GLY A 33 0.19 -8.24 -10.63
C GLY A 33 1.12 -7.87 -9.47
N TYR A 34 1.11 -6.59 -9.08
CA TYR A 34 1.99 -6.02 -8.05
C TYR A 34 1.52 -6.23 -6.62
N GLU A 35 0.30 -6.75 -6.43
CA GLU A 35 -0.24 -7.07 -5.09
C GLU A 35 0.28 -8.40 -4.56
N LYS A 36 0.75 -9.29 -5.44
CA LYS A 36 1.13 -10.65 -5.07
C LYS A 36 2.44 -10.69 -4.26
N GLY A 37 2.34 -11.15 -3.02
CA GLY A 37 3.49 -11.53 -2.20
C GLY A 37 4.04 -12.91 -2.55
N GLN A 38 5.35 -13.08 -2.43
CA GLN A 38 6.05 -14.36 -2.54
C GLN A 38 6.89 -14.61 -1.30
N VAL A 39 6.71 -15.75 -0.65
CA VAL A 39 7.52 -16.13 0.52
C VAL A 39 8.87 -16.63 0.02
N SER A 40 9.93 -15.94 0.42
CA SER A 40 11.31 -16.32 0.13
C SER A 40 11.75 -17.53 0.96
N GLU A 41 12.89 -18.12 0.59
CA GLU A 41 13.52 -19.20 1.38
C GLU A 41 13.88 -18.77 2.82
N LEU A 42 14.01 -17.46 3.06
CA LEU A 42 14.28 -16.87 4.38
C LEU A 42 13.00 -16.64 5.20
N GLY A 43 11.83 -17.00 4.66
CA GLY A 43 10.53 -16.82 5.32
C GLY A 43 9.96 -15.40 5.25
N ALA A 44 10.68 -14.46 4.65
CA ALA A 44 10.19 -13.09 4.42
C ALA A 44 9.37 -13.00 3.14
N VAL A 45 8.34 -12.14 3.15
CA VAL A 45 7.53 -11.83 1.96
C VAL A 45 8.26 -10.83 1.07
N ASN A 46 8.29 -11.11 -0.23
CA ASN A 46 8.79 -10.24 -1.28
C ASN A 46 7.64 -9.83 -2.21
N VAL A 47 7.67 -8.58 -2.68
CA VAL A 47 6.73 -8.02 -3.66
C VAL A 47 7.50 -7.31 -4.78
N MET A 48 6.89 -7.22 -5.96
CA MET A 48 7.47 -6.55 -7.13
C MET A 48 6.70 -5.26 -7.43
N THR A 49 7.41 -4.12 -7.52
CA THR A 49 6.80 -2.80 -7.77
C THR A 49 6.82 -2.36 -9.24
N GLY A 50 7.15 -3.29 -10.15
CA GLY A 50 7.19 -3.04 -11.58
C GLY A 50 8.28 -2.04 -11.97
N ILE A 51 7.91 -1.03 -12.76
CA ILE A 51 8.84 0.02 -13.22
C ILE A 51 9.21 1.01 -12.10
N TYR A 52 8.43 1.06 -11.02
CA TYR A 52 8.63 1.99 -9.92
C TYR A 52 9.59 1.39 -8.88
N THR A 53 10.85 1.22 -9.28
CA THR A 53 11.93 0.64 -8.46
C THR A 53 12.66 1.66 -7.58
N GLY A 54 12.19 2.92 -7.58
CA GLY A 54 12.78 4.01 -6.84
C GLY A 54 11.84 5.22 -6.74
N ARG A 55 12.35 6.30 -6.17
CA ARG A 55 11.60 7.57 -6.07
C ARG A 55 11.47 8.21 -7.47
N SER A 56 10.38 8.95 -7.68
CA SER A 56 10.19 9.83 -8.84
C SER A 56 10.22 11.31 -8.41
N PRO A 57 11.39 11.95 -8.25
CA PRO A 57 11.47 13.32 -7.75
C PRO A 57 10.72 14.34 -8.61
N LYS A 58 10.59 14.07 -9.91
CA LYS A 58 9.91 14.94 -10.88
C LYS A 58 8.39 14.97 -10.70
N ASP A 59 7.82 13.96 -10.06
CA ASP A 59 6.37 13.85 -9.84
C ASP A 59 5.96 14.33 -8.45
N LYS A 60 6.90 14.90 -7.68
CA LYS A 60 6.63 15.47 -6.37
C LYS A 60 6.25 16.94 -6.50
N PHE A 61 5.02 17.28 -6.10
CA PHE A 61 4.50 18.64 -6.09
C PHE A 61 4.05 19.06 -4.70
N PHE A 62 4.09 20.36 -4.44
CA PHE A 62 3.49 20.99 -3.26
C PHE A 62 2.37 21.90 -3.74
N ILE A 63 1.21 21.84 -3.10
CA ILE A 63 0.16 22.84 -3.32
C ILE A 63 0.73 24.18 -2.88
N LYS A 64 0.64 25.21 -3.73
CA LYS A 64 1.12 26.56 -3.43
C LYS A 64 -0.02 27.37 -2.79
N ASP A 65 0.09 27.62 -1.50
CA ASP A 65 -0.84 28.41 -0.68
C ASP A 65 -0.07 29.27 0.34
N ASP A 66 -0.75 29.87 1.30
CA ASP A 66 -0.10 30.75 2.29
C ASP A 66 0.67 29.98 3.37
N VAL A 67 0.45 28.67 3.51
CA VAL A 67 1.17 27.80 4.46
C VAL A 67 2.45 27.25 3.82
N SER A 68 2.46 27.08 2.49
CA SER A 68 3.55 26.47 1.73
C SER A 68 4.38 27.46 0.89
N LYS A 69 4.18 28.76 1.07
CA LYS A 69 4.95 29.84 0.43
C LYS A 69 6.34 30.03 1.02
#